data_AF-A0A1C3XJP4-F1
#
_entry.id   AF-A0A1C3XJP4-F1
#
_cell.length_a   1.000
_cell.length_b   1.000
_cell.length_c   1.000
_cell.angle_alpha   90.00
_cell.angle_beta   90.00
_cell.angle_gamma   90.00
#
_symmetry.space_group_name_H-M   'P 1'
#
loop_
_entity.id
_entity.type
_entity.pdbx_description
1 polymer ?
#
loop_
_entity_poly.entity_id
_entity_poly.type
_entity_poly.pdbx_seq_one_letter_code
_entity_poly.pdbx_strand_id
1 'polypeptide(L)'
;MTMHTDVFSCEYSFDELSIRLCDRWETGLLLYGRAELTSAGAGYEDEFYVSAIRLDGGARLARPNALNVTGNFESELFRRIAAVIEDEKTHAGHHAAELFASELEQFRKTDYDHVYKVERERILESLA
;
A
#
# COMPACT_ATOMS: atom_id res chain seq x y z
N MET A 1 -1.19 0.04 -28.27
CA MET A 1 -0.41 0.51 -27.11
C MET A 1 -1.03 -0.15 -25.89
N THR A 2 -0.42 -1.20 -25.37
CA THR A 2 -0.76 -1.74 -24.05
C THR A 2 -0.41 -0.67 -23.03
N MET A 3 -1.42 0.06 -22.54
CA MET A 3 -1.29 0.88 -21.34
C MET A 3 -0.77 -0.08 -20.26
N HIS A 4 0.48 0.07 -19.82
CA HIS A 4 0.89 -0.51 -18.55
C HIS A 4 -0.07 0.09 -17.53
N THR A 5 -0.98 -0.72 -17.02
CA THR A 5 -1.77 -0.35 -15.85
C THR A 5 -0.77 -0.40 -14.71
N ASP A 6 -0.02 0.68 -14.53
CA ASP A 6 0.85 0.85 -13.38
C ASP A 6 -0.08 0.81 -12.16
N VAL A 7 0.00 -0.27 -11.39
CA VAL A 7 -0.84 -0.43 -10.22
C VAL A 7 -0.33 0.57 -9.20
N PHE A 8 -1.16 1.56 -8.86
CA PHE A 8 -0.79 2.58 -7.90
C PHE A 8 -0.32 1.95 -6.59
N SER A 9 0.82 2.44 -6.10
CA SER A 9 1.45 2.00 -4.85
C SER A 9 2.08 3.20 -4.15
N CYS A 10 1.97 3.26 -2.82
CA CYS A 10 2.61 4.29 -2.00
C CYS A 10 3.21 3.70 -0.72
N GLU A 11 4.14 4.43 -0.11
CA GLU A 11 4.79 4.02 1.13
C GLU A 11 4.06 4.61 2.35
N TYR A 12 3.79 3.76 3.34
CA TYR A 12 3.23 4.14 4.63
C TYR A 12 4.22 3.82 5.75
N SER A 13 4.67 4.84 6.48
CA SER A 13 5.53 4.68 7.66
C SER A 13 4.68 4.41 8.90
N PHE A 14 5.15 3.47 9.72
CA PHE A 14 4.54 3.18 11.02
C PHE A 14 5.57 3.19 12.13
N ASP A 15 5.17 3.78 13.25
CA ASP A 15 5.95 3.88 14.48
C ASP A 15 5.21 3.14 15.60
N GLU A 16 5.92 2.34 16.39
CA GLU A 16 5.36 1.66 17.57
C GLU A 16 4.14 0.78 17.29
N LEU A 17 4.13 0.08 16.15
CA LEU A 17 3.01 -0.75 15.76
C LEU A 17 2.90 -1.97 16.68
N SER A 18 1.82 -2.01 17.46
CA SER A 18 1.43 -3.17 18.26
C SER A 18 0.68 -4.18 17.41
N ILE A 19 0.95 -5.47 17.59
CA ILE A 19 0.24 -6.55 16.88
C ILE A 19 -0.43 -7.50 17.86
N ARG A 20 -1.44 -8.24 17.39
CA ARG A 20 -2.03 -9.32 18.18
C ARG A 20 -1.15 -10.57 18.10
N LEU A 21 -0.82 -11.20 19.23
CA LEU A 21 -0.29 -12.58 19.34
C LEU A 21 -1.20 -13.41 20.26
N CYS A 22 -1.61 -14.61 19.80
CA CYS A 22 -2.50 -15.50 20.56
C CYS A 22 -3.73 -14.76 21.15
N ASP A 23 -4.39 -13.97 20.30
CA ASP A 23 -5.55 -13.14 20.61
C ASP A 23 -5.34 -11.94 21.55
N ARG A 24 -4.12 -11.69 22.01
CA ARG A 24 -3.78 -10.55 22.87
C ARG A 24 -2.97 -9.51 22.12
N TRP A 25 -3.21 -8.23 22.41
CA TRP A 25 -2.32 -7.16 21.95
C TRP A 25 -1.00 -7.26 22.71
N GLU A 26 0.08 -7.50 21.98
CA GLU A 26 1.41 -7.56 22.57
C GLU A 26 2.05 -6.18 22.53
N THR A 27 2.29 -5.63 23.72
CA THR A 27 2.95 -4.33 23.90
C THR A 27 4.47 -4.47 24.09
N GLY A 28 4.96 -5.69 24.31
CA GLY A 28 6.39 -5.97 24.42
C GLY A 28 7.13 -6.07 23.08
N LEU A 29 6.39 -6.07 21.97
CA LEU A 29 6.92 -6.12 20.62
C LEU A 29 6.46 -4.86 19.86
N LEU A 30 7.26 -3.80 19.95
CA LEU A 30 7.03 -2.56 19.20
C LEU A 30 7.75 -2.63 17.87
N LEU A 31 6.99 -2.54 16.78
CA LEU A 31 7.52 -2.62 15.43
C LEU A 31 7.60 -1.23 14.79
N TYR A 32 8.73 -0.97 14.14
CA TYR A 32 9.00 0.27 13.42
C TYR A 32 9.39 -0.08 11.99
N GLY A 33 8.87 0.66 11.03
CA GLY A 33 9.15 0.39 9.63
C GLY A 33 8.19 1.04 8.67
N ARG A 34 8.15 0.46 7.47
CA ARG A 34 7.40 0.97 6.32
C ARG A 34 6.66 -0.16 5.63
N ALA A 35 5.42 0.09 5.25
CA ALA A 35 4.59 -0.78 4.46
C ALA A 35 4.41 -0.19 3.06
N GLU A 36 4.39 -1.07 2.06
CA GLU A 36 4.00 -0.72 0.70
C GLU A 36 2.50 -1.00 0.54
N LEU A 37 1.71 0.05 0.31
CA LEU A 37 0.27 -0.01 0.13
C LEU A 37 -0.03 -0.01 -1.36
N THR A 38 -0.64 -1.09 -1.87
CA THR A 38 -0.89 -1.28 -3.29
C THR A 38 -2.39 -1.32 -3.56
N SER A 39 -2.85 -0.63 -4.61
CA SER A 39 -4.26 -0.63 -5.01
C SER A 39 -4.78 -2.04 -5.27
N ALA A 40 -5.97 -2.34 -4.73
CA ALA A 40 -6.65 -3.63 -4.93
C ALA A 40 -7.18 -3.83 -6.36
N GLY A 41 -7.13 -2.78 -7.19
CA GLY A 41 -7.48 -2.83 -8.61
C GLY A 41 -8.94 -2.47 -8.90
N ALA A 42 -9.34 -2.69 -10.15
CA ALA A 42 -10.66 -2.28 -10.65
C ALA A 42 -11.79 -3.00 -9.90
N GLY A 43 -12.72 -2.23 -9.35
CA GLY A 43 -13.86 -2.74 -8.56
C GLY A 43 -13.70 -2.61 -7.05
N TYR A 44 -12.52 -2.21 -6.57
CA TYR A 44 -12.22 -1.89 -5.18
C TYR A 44 -11.59 -0.50 -5.12
N GLU A 45 -12.34 0.47 -5.64
CA GLU A 45 -11.87 1.85 -5.75
C GLU A 45 -11.56 2.37 -4.34
N ASP A 46 -10.37 2.93 -4.17
CA ASP A 46 -9.84 3.45 -2.91
C ASP A 46 -9.46 2.39 -1.86
N GLU A 47 -9.56 1.10 -2.17
CA GLU A 47 -9.03 0.04 -1.33
C GLU A 47 -7.56 -0.31 -1.67
N PHE A 48 -6.82 -0.69 -0.64
CA PHE A 48 -5.44 -1.13 -0.74
C PHE A 48 -5.21 -2.43 0.01
N TYR A 49 -4.09 -3.07 -0.31
CA TYR A 49 -3.52 -4.13 0.50
C TYR A 49 -2.03 -3.86 0.73
N VAL A 50 -1.49 -4.37 1.83
CA VAL A 50 -0.05 -4.33 2.09
C VAL A 50 0.63 -5.38 1.22
N SER A 51 1.53 -4.96 0.34
CA SER A 51 2.25 -5.86 -0.57
C SER A 51 3.65 -6.25 -0.06
N ALA A 52 4.30 -5.35 0.68
CA ALA A 52 5.59 -5.57 1.32
C ALA A 52 5.71 -4.77 2.62
N ILE A 53 6.55 -5.25 3.53
CA ILE A 53 6.93 -4.54 4.76
C ILE A 53 8.45 -4.51 4.87
N ARG A 54 9.02 -3.37 5.24
CA ARG A 54 10.42 -3.17 5.57
C ARG A 54 10.51 -2.71 7.02
N LEU A 55 11.09 -3.53 7.89
CA LEU A 55 11.37 -3.15 9.26
C LEU A 55 12.63 -2.28 9.31
N ASP A 56 12.70 -1.34 10.23
CA ASP A 56 13.85 -0.43 10.34
C ASP A 56 15.17 -1.13 10.69
N GLY A 57 15.08 -2.33 11.28
CA GLY A 57 16.22 -3.23 11.45
C GLY A 57 16.76 -3.86 10.15
N GLY A 58 16.18 -3.54 8.99
CA GLY A 58 16.62 -3.98 7.66
C GLY A 58 15.92 -5.24 7.11
N ALA A 59 15.11 -5.92 7.92
CA ALA A 59 14.37 -7.09 7.47
C ALA A 59 13.26 -6.70 6.47
N ARG A 60 13.13 -7.47 5.39
CA ARG A 60 12.07 -7.29 4.39
C ARG A 60 11.13 -8.50 4.40
N LEU A 61 9.85 -8.23 4.60
CA LEU A 61 8.78 -9.21 4.58
C LEU A 61 7.97 -9.02 3.30
N ALA A 62 7.74 -10.09 2.55
CA ALA A 62 6.92 -10.07 1.34
C ALA A 62 5.56 -10.72 1.64
N ARG A 63 4.50 -10.25 0.97
CA ARG A 63 3.18 -10.86 1.10
C ARG A 63 3.24 -12.36 0.75
N PRO A 64 2.83 -13.26 1.65
CA PRO A 64 2.83 -14.69 1.39
C PRO A 64 1.89 -15.02 0.22
N ASN A 65 2.36 -15.85 -0.72
CA ASN A 65 1.52 -16.35 -1.79
C ASN A 65 0.69 -17.55 -1.29
N ALA A 66 -0.55 -17.68 -1.76
CA ALA A 66 -1.49 -18.75 -1.39
C ALA A 66 -0.96 -20.18 -1.66
N LEU A 67 0.06 -20.33 -2.51
CA LEU A 67 0.72 -21.60 -2.81
C LEU A 67 1.77 -22.02 -1.76
N ASN A 68 2.27 -21.08 -0.95
CA ASN A 68 3.28 -21.33 0.09
C ASN A 68 2.65 -21.26 1.47
N VAL A 69 1.81 -22.26 1.78
CA VAL A 69 1.04 -22.37 3.03
C VAL A 69 1.88 -22.85 4.22
N THR A 70 3.13 -23.27 4.01
CA THR A 70 4.06 -23.56 5.11
C THR A 70 4.38 -22.27 5.87
N GLY A 71 3.65 -22.05 6.97
CA GLY A 71 3.77 -20.88 7.83
C GLY A 71 5.14 -20.81 8.50
N ASN A 72 6.06 -20.08 7.89
CA ASN A 72 7.27 -19.63 8.56
C ASN A 72 6.99 -18.36 9.38
N PHE A 73 7.89 -18.04 10.30
CA PHE A 73 7.76 -16.90 11.20
C PHE A 73 7.58 -15.59 10.43
N GLU A 74 8.32 -15.41 9.33
CA GLU A 74 8.27 -14.21 8.49
C GLU A 74 6.89 -14.00 7.86
N SER A 75 6.27 -15.08 7.37
CA SER A 75 4.92 -15.02 6.79
C SER A 75 3.87 -14.69 7.84
N GLU A 76 4.02 -15.25 9.05
CA GLU A 76 3.10 -14.94 10.14
C GLU A 76 3.26 -13.50 10.63
N LEU A 77 4.51 -13.05 10.80
CA LEU A 77 4.81 -11.67 11.16
C LEU A 77 4.24 -10.70 10.12
N PHE A 78 4.42 -10.97 8.83
CA PHE A 78 3.81 -10.20 7.75
C PHE A 78 2.29 -10.12 7.93
N ARG A 79 1.61 -11.27 8.08
CA ARG A 79 0.14 -11.33 8.21
C ARG A 79 -0.36 -10.51 9.40
N ARG A 80 0.34 -10.56 10.54
CA ARG A 80 -0.07 -9.82 11.74
C ARG A 80 0.10 -8.32 11.60
N ILE A 81 1.19 -7.86 10.99
CA ILE A 81 1.40 -6.43 10.72
C ILE A 81 0.38 -5.94 9.69
N ALA A 82 0.24 -6.66 8.57
CA ALA A 82 -0.71 -6.31 7.51
C ALA A 82 -2.14 -6.25 8.04
N ALA A 83 -2.56 -7.20 8.90
CA ALA A 83 -3.90 -7.20 9.49
C ALA A 83 -4.19 -5.96 10.36
N VAL A 84 -3.18 -5.30 10.92
CA VAL A 84 -3.36 -4.04 11.65
C VAL A 84 -3.45 -2.88 10.66
N ILE A 85 -2.53 -2.80 9.69
CA ILE A 85 -2.47 -1.70 8.71
C ILE A 85 -3.67 -1.72 7.75
N GLU A 86 -4.20 -2.89 7.40
CA GLU A 86 -5.36 -3.05 6.51
C GLU A 86 -6.71 -2.89 7.25
N ASP A 87 -6.72 -2.84 8.58
CA ASP A 87 -7.96 -2.65 9.37
C ASP A 87 -8.11 -1.18 9.78
N GLU A 88 -8.99 -0.45 9.08
CA GLU A 88 -9.33 0.95 9.33
C GLU A 88 -9.84 1.22 10.76
N LYS A 89 -10.27 0.20 11.50
CA LYS A 89 -10.69 0.35 12.91
C LYS A 89 -9.51 0.51 13.85
N THR A 90 -8.30 0.17 13.41
CA THR A 90 -7.08 0.42 14.18
C THR A 90 -6.57 1.82 13.89
N HIS A 91 -5.84 2.40 14.84
CA HIS A 91 -5.22 3.71 14.65
C HIS A 91 -4.28 3.73 13.44
N ALA A 92 -3.43 2.71 13.30
CA ALA A 92 -2.51 2.61 12.16
C ALA A 92 -3.26 2.43 10.84
N GLY A 93 -4.29 1.58 10.80
CA GLY A 93 -5.07 1.36 9.58
C GLY A 93 -5.87 2.59 9.15
N HIS A 94 -6.43 3.36 10.10
CA HIS A 94 -7.08 4.63 9.78
C HIS A 94 -6.10 5.60 9.10
N HIS A 95 -4.92 5.80 9.70
CA HIS A 95 -3.89 6.67 9.12
C HIS A 95 -3.37 6.16 7.76
N ALA A 96 -3.23 4.84 7.59
CA ALA A 96 -2.84 4.25 6.33
C ALA A 96 -3.89 4.50 5.23
N ALA A 97 -5.18 4.36 5.55
CA ALA A 97 -6.27 4.65 4.63
C ALA A 97 -6.35 6.14 4.25
N GLU A 98 -6.21 7.05 5.22
CA GLU A 98 -6.17 8.49 4.95
C GLU A 98 -5.01 8.86 4.01
N LEU A 99 -3.81 8.33 4.29
CA LEU A 99 -2.63 8.55 3.44
C LEU A 99 -2.84 7.98 2.05
N PHE A 100 -3.33 6.74 1.94
CA PHE A 100 -3.54 6.08 0.66
C PHE A 100 -4.53 6.85 -0.21
N ALA A 101 -5.67 7.27 0.35
CA ALA A 101 -6.68 8.06 -0.36
C ALA A 101 -6.10 9.40 -0.85
N SER A 102 -5.32 10.08 -0.02
CA SER A 102 -4.69 11.35 -0.39
C SER A 102 -3.68 11.20 -1.52
N GLU A 103 -2.81 10.19 -1.46
CA GLU A 103 -1.80 9.94 -2.48
C GLU A 103 -2.43 9.42 -3.79
N LEU A 104 -3.50 8.62 -3.70
CA LEU A 104 -4.24 8.14 -4.87
C LEU A 104 -4.96 9.27 -5.60
N GLU A 105 -5.56 10.22 -4.87
CA GLU A 105 -6.18 11.41 -5.46
C GLU A 105 -5.13 12.26 -6.20
N GLN A 106 -3.97 12.48 -5.58
CA GLN A 106 -2.86 13.21 -6.20
C GLN A 106 -2.37 12.49 -7.47
N PHE A 107 -2.18 11.18 -7.41
CA PHE A 107 -1.77 10.36 -8.55
C PHE A 107 -2.76 10.48 -9.72
N ARG A 108 -4.07 10.33 -9.44
CA ARG A 108 -5.13 10.50 -10.44
C ARG A 108 -5.07 11.91 -11.06
N LYS A 109 -4.92 12.95 -10.26
CA LYS A 109 -4.85 14.35 -10.74
C LYS A 109 -3.65 14.59 -11.66
N THR A 110 -2.48 14.08 -11.30
CA THR A 110 -1.27 14.17 -12.14
C THR A 110 -1.44 13.45 -13.46
N ASP A 111 -2.08 12.27 -13.46
CA ASP A 111 -2.37 11.52 -14.68
C ASP A 111 -3.31 12.31 -15.60
N TYR A 112 -4.40 12.88 -15.05
CA TYR A 112 -5.32 13.75 -15.81
C TYR A 112 -4.64 14.99 -16.41
N ASP A 113 -3.77 15.68 -15.66
CA ASP A 113 -3.06 16.86 -16.15
C ASP A 113 -2.09 16.51 -17.30
N HIS A 114 -1.39 15.37 -17.17
CA HIS A 114 -0.50 14.88 -18.22
C HIS A 114 -1.26 14.50 -19.49
N VAL A 115 -2.41 13.81 -19.38
CA VAL A 115 -3.26 13.47 -20.53
C VAL A 115 -3.73 14.73 -21.25
N TYR A 116 -4.23 15.72 -20.50
CA TYR A 116 -4.73 16.96 -21.09
C TYR A 116 -3.63 17.76 -21.80
N LYS A 117 -2.41 17.80 -21.23
CA LYS A 117 -1.27 18.46 -21.85
C LYS A 117 -0.86 17.80 -23.17
N VAL A 118 -0.75 16.47 -23.20
CA VAL A 118 -0.39 15.72 -24.41
C VAL A 118 -1.45 15.89 -25.50
N GLU A 119 -2.73 15.87 -25.15
CA GLU A 119 -3.82 16.08 -26.11
C GLU A 119 -3.79 17.51 -26.69
N ARG A 120 -3.57 18.52 -25.84
CA ARG A 120 -3.40 19.91 -26.31
C ARG A 120 -2.20 20.10 -27.22
N GLU A 121 -1.05 19.51 -26.88
CA GLU A 121 0.16 19.58 -27.72
C GLU A 121 -0.09 18.91 -29.08
N ARG A 122 -0.73 17.74 -29.12
CA ARG A 122 -1.13 17.08 -30.37
C ARG A 122 -2.08 17.92 -31.22
N ILE A 123 -3.11 18.53 -30.60
CA ILE A 123 -4.05 19.38 -31.31
C ILE A 123 -3.32 20.59 -31.91
N LEU A 124 -2.43 21.22 -31.16
CA LEU A 124 -1.64 22.37 -31.63
C LEU A 124 -0.67 21.99 -32.77
N GLU A 125 0.01 20.84 -32.68
CA GLU A 125 0.87 20.33 -33.77
C GLU A 125 0.09 20.01 -35.04
N SER A 126 -1.15 19.52 -34.93
CA SER A 126 -2.00 19.23 -36.09
C SER A 126 -2.66 20.46 -36.73
N LEU A 127 -2.58 21.63 -36.09
CA LEU A 127 -3.09 22.90 -36.59
C LEU A 127 -1.98 23.80 -37.21
N ALA A 128 -0.72 23.36 -37.15
CA ALA A 128 0.45 24.04 -37.72
C ALA A 128 0.84 23.42 -39.08
#